data_AF-A0A937E307-F1
#
_entry.id   AF-A0A937E307-F1
#
_cell.length_a   1.000
_cell.length_b   1.000
_cell.length_c   1.000
_cell.angle_alpha   90.00
_cell.angle_beta   90.00
_cell.angle_gamma   90.00
#
_symmetry.space_group_name_H-M   'P 1'
#
loop_
_entity.id
_entity.type
_entity.pdbx_description
1 polymer ?
#
loop_
_entity_poly.entity_id
_entity_poly.type
_entity_poly.pdbx_seq_one_letter_code
_entity_poly.pdbx_strand_id
1 'polypeptide(L)' 'MSHTPLSDLVRQGWQVVSYSVTDSSGETWHHNFLLTRNSQHKVLTVRKKMLGDGVVATEMEV' A
#
# COMPACT_ATOMS: atom_id res chain seq x y z
N MET A 1 7.41 -11.31 2.42
CA MET A 1 6.27 -10.41 2.12
C MET A 1 5.67 -10.83 0.79
N SER A 2 4.34 -10.81 0.70
CA SER A 2 3.59 -11.25 -0.49
C SER A 2 3.83 -10.36 -1.70
N HIS A 3 3.68 -10.93 -2.89
CA HIS A 3 3.72 -10.19 -4.16
C HIS A 3 2.47 -9.33 -4.38
N THR A 4 1.41 -9.51 -3.59
CA THR A 4 0.11 -8.82 -3.72
C THR A 4 -0.35 -8.24 -2.38
N PRO A 5 0.35 -7.26 -1.80
CA PRO A 5 0.08 -6.76 -0.44
C PRO A 5 -1.33 -6.18 -0.28
N LEU A 6 -1.85 -5.46 -1.27
CA LEU A 6 -3.22 -4.93 -1.23
C LEU A 6 -4.25 -6.06 -1.20
N SER A 7 -4.10 -7.06 -2.07
CA SER A 7 -5.03 -8.19 -2.14
C SER A 7 -5.07 -8.98 -0.83
N ASP A 8 -3.94 -9.09 -0.14
CA ASP A 8 -3.89 -9.78 1.15
C ASP A 8 -4.64 -9.02 2.24
N LEU A 9 -4.53 -7.70 2.27
CA LEU A 9 -5.30 -6.87 3.21
C LEU A 9 -6.80 -6.95 2.92
N VAL A 10 -7.19 -6.93 1.65
CA VAL A 10 -8.59 -7.12 1.25
C VAL A 10 -9.10 -8.50 1.70
N ARG A 11 -8.33 -9.57 1.53
CA ARG A 11 -8.69 -10.91 2.04
C ARG A 11 -8.81 -10.96 3.56
N GLN A 12 -8.06 -10.13 4.28
CA GLN A 12 -8.15 -9.98 5.74
C GLN A 12 -9.30 -9.07 6.20
N GLY A 13 -10.16 -8.62 5.28
CA GLY A 13 -11.35 -7.81 5.57
C GLY A 13 -11.10 -6.30 5.64
N TRP A 14 -9.93 -5.81 5.19
CA TRP A 14 -9.72 -4.37 5.01
C TRP A 14 -10.42 -3.87 3.75
N GLN A 15 -11.00 -2.68 3.82
CA GLN A 15 -11.69 -2.02 2.72
C GLN A 15 -10.90 -0.80 2.26
N VAL A 16 -10.81 -0.58 0.95
CA VAL A 16 -10.16 0.63 0.39
C VAL A 16 -11.11 1.80 0.53
N VAL A 17 -10.64 2.84 1.24
CA VAL A 17 -11.35 4.11 1.43
C VAL A 17 -10.92 5.12 0.38
N SER A 18 -9.61 5.24 0.16
CA SER A 18 -9.06 6.17 -0.82
C SER A 18 -7.76 5.65 -1.42
N TYR A 19 -7.41 6.21 -2.57
CA TYR A 19 -6.17 5.94 -3.27
C TYR A 19 -5.54 7.26 -3.72
N SER A 20 -4.25 7.39 -3.51
CA SER A 20 -3.46 8.49 -4.03
C SER A 20 -2.10 8.01 -4.50
N VAL A 21 -1.46 8.82 -5.32
CA VAL A 21 -0.10 8.58 -5.79
C VAL A 21 0.73 9.80 -5.48
N THR A 22 1.88 9.58 -4.86
CA THR A 22 2.89 10.61 -4.66
C THR A 22 4.11 10.28 -5.48
N ASP A 23 4.55 11.23 -6.30
CA ASP A 23 5.83 11.16 -6.99
C ASP A 23 6.95 11.67 -6.08
N SER A 24 7.94 10.82 -5.80
CA SER A 24 9.17 11.22 -5.11
C SER A 24 10.24 11.53 -6.14
N SER A 25 10.16 12.73 -6.72
CA SER A 25 11.17 13.25 -7.65
C SER A 25 11.38 12.45 -8.94
N GLY A 26 10.35 11.79 -9.45
CA GLY A 26 10.31 11.14 -10.77
C GLY A 26 10.85 9.70 -10.81
N GLU A 27 11.55 9.24 -9.78
CA GLU A 27 12.24 7.95 -9.81
C GLU A 27 11.43 6.81 -9.19
N THR A 28 10.51 7.11 -8.27
CA THR A 28 9.70 6.08 -7.62
C THR A 28 8.32 6.60 -7.26
N TRP A 29 7.32 6.03 -7.93
CA TRP A 29 5.92 6.26 -7.62
C TRP A 29 5.53 5.49 -6.36
N HIS A 30 4.96 6.20 -5.39
CA HIS A 30 4.40 5.61 -4.17
C HIS A 30 2.88 5.57 -4.31
N HIS A 31 2.34 4.36 -4.34
CA HIS A 31 0.90 4.10 -4.35
C HIS A 31 0.42 4.01 -2.91
N ASN A 32 -0.42 4.94 -2.48
CA ASN A 32 -0.93 5.01 -1.11
C ASN A 32 -2.41 4.62 -1.08
N PHE A 33 -2.76 3.66 -0.25
CA PHE A 33 -4.14 3.20 -0.05
C PHE A 33 -4.53 3.44 1.40
N LEU A 34 -5.53 4.30 1.63
CA LEU A 34 -6.19 4.36 2.93
C LEU A 34 -7.13 3.17 3.03
N LEU A 35 -6.95 2.37 4.08
CA LEU A 35 -7.72 1.17 4.35
C LEU A 35 -8.47 1.34 5.66
N THR A 36 -9.66 0.74 5.75
CA THR A 36 -10.46 0.69 6.99
C THR A 36 -10.90 -0.72 7.31
N ARG A 37 -10.96 -1.05 8.61
CA ARG A 37 -11.53 -2.31 9.12
C ARG A 37 -11.96 -2.12 10.58
N ASN A 38 -13.21 -2.41 10.91
CA ASN A 38 -13.73 -2.32 12.29
C ASN A 38 -13.40 -0.96 12.97
N SER A 39 -13.62 0.14 12.25
CA SER A 39 -13.32 1.52 12.69
C SER A 39 -11.83 1.86 12.85
N GLN A 40 -10.90 0.95 12.54
CA GLN A 40 -9.46 1.22 12.47
C GLN A 40 -9.06 1.64 11.05
N HIS A 41 -8.05 2.50 10.95
CA HIS A 41 -7.50 2.95 9.68
C HIS A 41 -6.00 2.70 9.59
N LYS A 42 -5.55 2.40 8.38
CA LYS A 42 -4.12 2.39 8.07
C LYS A 42 -3.86 2.79 6.63
N VAL A 43 -2.65 3.25 6.36
CA VAL A 43 -2.14 3.51 5.02
C VAL A 43 -1.24 2.35 4.61
N LEU A 44 -1.56 1.71 3.49
CA LEU A 44 -0.63 0.85 2.76
C LEU A 44 0.06 1.69 1.69
N THR A 45 1.38 1.82 1.77
CA THR A 45 2.19 2.39 0.69
C THR A 45 2.89 1.27 -0.06
N VAL A 46 2.74 1.24 -1.39
CA VAL A 46 3.37 0.26 -2.28
C VAL A 46 4.23 0.99 -3.30
N ARG A 47 5.44 0.50 -3.51
CA ARG A 47 6.34 0.98 -4.57
C ARG A 47 7.08 -0.16 -5.23
N LYS A 48 7.59 0.05 -6.44
CA LYS A 48 8.49 -0.92 -7.08
C LYS A 48 9.81 -1.00 -6.32
N LYS A 49 10.43 -2.18 -6.27
CA LYS A 49 11.83 -2.29 -5.83
C LYS A 49 12.75 -1.58 -6.80
N MET A 50 13.83 -1.00 -6.28
CA MET A 50 14.89 -0.39 -7.11
C MET A 50 15.77 -1.45 -7.78
N LEU A 51 15.89 -2.64 -7.15
CA LEU A 51 16.67 -3.77 -7.65
C LEU A 51 15.87 -5.07 -7.53
N GLY A 52 15.88 -5.85 -8.61
CA GLY A 52 15.15 -7.11 -8.72
C GLY A 52 13.64 -6.95 -8.87
N ASP A 53 12.93 -8.08 -8.85
CA ASP A 53 11.49 -8.12 -9.09
C ASP A 53 10.64 -7.92 -7.82
N GLY A 54 9.47 -7.32 -8.03
CA GLY A 54 8.42 -7.17 -7.03
C GLY A 54 8.31 -5.75 -6.45
N VAL A 55 7.55 -5.68 -5.37
CA VAL A 55 7.19 -4.44 -4.68
C VAL A 55 7.73 -4.39 -3.26
N VAL A 56 7.87 -3.19 -2.73
CA VAL A 56 8.05 -2.90 -1.31
C VAL A 56 6.73 -2.34 -0.81
N ALA A 57 6.27 -2.87 0.32
CA ALA A 57 5.08 -2.41 1.01
C ALA A 57 5.43 -1.94 2.42
N THR A 58 4.84 -0.83 2.84
CA THR A 58 4.88 -0.33 4.23
C THR A 58 3.47 -0.04 4.70
N GLU A 59 3.20 -0.34 5.97
CA GLU A 59 1.90 -0.10 6.61
C GLU A 59 2.07 0.90 7.74
N MET A 60 1.16 1.85 7.86
CA MET A 60 1.15 2.89 8.90
C MET A 60 -0.26 3.05 9.47
N GLU A 61 -0.45 2.80 10.76
CA GLU A 61 -1.72 3.04 11.46
C GLU A 61 -2.04 4.54 11.52
N VAL A 62 -3.35 4.88 11.47
CA VAL A 62 -3.88 6.27 11.48
C VAL A 62 -4.97 6.42 12.54
#